data_AF-A0A383EGH5-F1
#
_entry.id   AF-A0A383EGH5-F1
#
_cell.length_a   1.000
_cell.length_b   1.000
_cell.length_c   1.000
_cell.angle_alpha   90.00
_cell.angle_beta   90.00
_cell.angle_gamma   90.00
#
_symmetry.space_group_name_H-M   'P 1'
#
loop_
_entity.id
_entity.type
_entity.pdbx_description
1 polymer ?
#
loop_
_entity_poly.entity_id
_entity_poly.type
_entity_poly.pdbx_seq_one_letter_code
_entity_poly.pdbx_strand_id
1 'polypeptide(L)'
;KLYVIFATQKGKIRKNSLEDFSNIQSTGKIAMKLDGDDKIIGVKICRDDQDVILSTQLGKCIRFMSKKLRIFKGRASKGIKGIELTSGDKVISLSVLNAVDINPKIAKKLLKNGAADKAKKSEIIAKQKYILSITENGFGKRTSFYEYRVTNRGGKGIIGIVASSRNGNVASSFPVNEGDEIILSTDKGKVIRCAVKEIRIAGRNTQGVNIFKLSGEEKVVSAIKIDDNFS
;
A
#
# COMPACT_ATOMS: atom_id res chain seq x y z
N LYS A 1 -21.22 6.66 3.31
CA LYS A 1 -21.21 5.45 4.16
C LYS A 1 -19.78 4.97 4.36
N LEU A 2 -19.45 4.52 5.57
CA LEU A 2 -18.14 3.95 5.88
C LEU A 2 -18.21 2.42 5.81
N TYR A 3 -17.13 1.83 5.32
CA TYR A 3 -16.94 0.40 5.22
C TYR A 3 -15.65 0.01 5.89
N VAL A 4 -15.54 -1.26 6.25
CA VAL A 4 -14.26 -1.87 6.63
C VAL A 4 -13.86 -2.89 5.59
N ILE A 5 -12.59 -2.85 5.20
CA ILE A 5 -11.97 -3.78 4.27
C ILE A 5 -10.94 -4.62 5.02
N PHE A 6 -11.02 -5.93 4.81
CA PHE A 6 -10.04 -6.91 5.27
C PHE A 6 -9.29 -7.47 4.07
N ALA A 7 -7.98 -7.59 4.17
CA ALA A 7 -7.14 -8.28 3.18
C ALA A 7 -6.37 -9.42 3.85
N THR A 8 -6.18 -10.51 3.12
CA THR A 8 -5.47 -11.70 3.60
C THR A 8 -4.13 -11.89 2.90
N GLN A 9 -3.25 -12.66 3.53
CA GLN A 9 -1.92 -12.99 3.01
C GLN A 9 -2.02 -13.67 1.63
N LYS A 10 -3.01 -14.54 1.42
CA LYS A 10 -3.24 -15.23 0.14
C LYS A 10 -4.00 -14.40 -0.92
N GLY A 11 -4.15 -13.10 -0.70
CA GLY A 11 -4.72 -12.19 -1.69
C GLY A 11 -6.24 -12.18 -1.75
N LYS A 12 -6.94 -12.69 -0.72
CA LYS A 12 -8.38 -12.48 -0.57
C LYS A 12 -8.64 -11.08 -0.01
N ILE A 13 -9.79 -10.54 -0.34
CA ILE A 13 -10.27 -9.25 0.15
C ILE A 13 -11.77 -9.30 0.43
N ARG A 14 -12.21 -8.58 1.46
CA ARG A 14 -13.61 -8.54 1.89
C ARG A 14 -13.98 -7.13 2.33
N LYS A 15 -15.19 -6.66 1.96
CA LYS A 15 -15.76 -5.37 2.37
C LYS A 15 -17.06 -5.58 3.15
N ASN A 16 -17.20 -4.91 4.29
CA ASN A 16 -18.38 -4.93 5.16
C ASN A 16 -18.84 -3.51 5.49
N SER A 17 -20.10 -3.37 5.91
CA SER A 17 -20.53 -2.11 6.53
C SER A 17 -19.74 -1.91 7.81
N LEU A 18 -19.29 -0.67 8.09
CA LEU A 18 -18.65 -0.39 9.38
C LEU A 18 -19.66 -0.57 10.54
N GLU A 19 -20.94 -0.34 10.29
CA GLU A 19 -22.04 -0.56 11.24
C GLU A 19 -22.14 -2.02 11.70
N ASP A 20 -21.66 -2.99 10.91
CA ASP A 20 -21.60 -4.40 11.31
C ASP A 20 -20.72 -4.60 12.56
N PHE A 21 -19.91 -3.59 12.92
CA PHE A 21 -18.90 -3.60 13.97
C PHE A 21 -19.13 -2.53 15.04
N SER A 22 -20.29 -1.87 15.07
CA SER A 22 -20.61 -0.85 16.09
C SER A 22 -20.68 -1.42 17.51
N ASN A 23 -21.22 -2.64 17.65
CA ASN A 23 -21.38 -3.33 18.94
C ASN A 23 -20.61 -4.67 18.91
N ILE A 24 -19.41 -4.68 19.48
CA ILE A 24 -18.57 -5.87 19.64
C ILE A 24 -18.38 -6.11 21.14
N GLN A 25 -18.74 -7.30 21.61
CA GLN A 25 -18.52 -7.73 23.00
C GLN A 25 -17.01 -7.95 23.25
N SER A 26 -16.59 -7.97 24.52
CA SER A 26 -15.18 -8.20 24.89
C SER A 26 -14.61 -9.54 24.40
N THR A 27 -15.45 -10.55 24.19
CA THR A 27 -15.08 -11.85 23.60
C THR A 27 -14.84 -11.80 22.09
N GLY A 28 -15.05 -10.64 21.46
CA GLY A 28 -14.81 -10.40 20.05
C GLY A 28 -15.93 -10.88 19.12
N LYS A 29 -15.73 -10.65 17.82
CA LYS A 29 -16.67 -11.03 16.76
C LYS A 29 -15.89 -11.52 15.55
N ILE A 30 -16.24 -12.70 15.05
CA ILE A 30 -15.67 -13.21 13.79
C ILE A 30 -16.02 -12.24 12.66
N ALA A 31 -15.02 -11.56 12.12
CA ALA A 31 -15.18 -10.64 11.00
C ALA A 31 -15.27 -11.38 9.65
N MET A 32 -14.49 -12.45 9.50
CA MET A 32 -14.50 -13.33 8.32
C MET A 32 -13.95 -14.72 8.63
N LYS A 33 -14.33 -15.72 7.84
CA LYS A 33 -13.66 -17.02 7.84
C LYS A 33 -12.32 -16.92 7.10
N LEU A 34 -11.35 -17.73 7.49
CA LEU A 34 -10.06 -17.87 6.82
C LEU A 34 -9.91 -19.28 6.24
N ASP A 35 -9.04 -19.43 5.24
CA ASP A 35 -8.49 -20.74 4.88
C ASP A 35 -7.43 -21.13 5.95
N GLY A 36 -7.14 -22.43 6.11
CA GLY A 36 -6.43 -22.94 7.30
C GLY A 36 -5.10 -22.25 7.63
N ASP A 37 -4.30 -21.91 6.63
CA ASP A 37 -3.01 -21.23 6.73
C ASP A 37 -3.03 -19.79 6.19
N ASP A 38 -4.21 -19.24 5.89
CA ASP A 38 -4.36 -17.83 5.51
C ASP A 38 -4.54 -16.96 6.76
N LYS A 39 -4.11 -15.71 6.67
CA LYS A 39 -4.20 -14.76 7.79
C LYS A 39 -4.55 -13.37 7.30
N ILE A 40 -5.27 -12.62 8.13
CA ILE A 40 -5.53 -11.21 7.87
C ILE A 40 -4.19 -10.46 7.98
N ILE A 41 -3.83 -9.70 6.95
CA ILE A 41 -2.62 -8.87 6.93
C ILE A 41 -2.93 -7.39 7.13
N GLY A 42 -4.20 -7.00 7.02
CA GLY A 42 -4.58 -5.60 7.09
C GLY A 42 -6.07 -5.40 7.14
N VAL A 43 -6.45 -4.38 7.90
CA VAL A 43 -7.82 -3.89 8.05
C VAL A 43 -7.79 -2.38 7.84
N LYS A 44 -8.66 -1.85 6.98
CA LYS A 44 -8.76 -0.40 6.73
C LYS A 44 -10.21 0.03 6.59
N ILE A 45 -10.52 1.21 7.12
CA ILE A 45 -11.79 1.89 6.84
C ILE A 45 -11.70 2.51 5.44
N CYS A 46 -12.79 2.45 4.68
CA CYS A 46 -12.88 3.11 3.38
C CYS A 46 -14.29 3.63 3.08
N ARG A 47 -14.38 4.45 2.04
CA ARG A 47 -15.60 4.82 1.33
C ARG A 47 -15.60 4.22 -0.09
N ASP A 48 -16.74 4.26 -0.78
CA ASP A 48 -16.87 3.69 -2.14
C ASP A 48 -16.11 4.50 -3.22
N ASP A 49 -15.85 5.77 -2.98
CA ASP A 49 -15.09 6.70 -3.83
C ASP A 49 -13.57 6.62 -3.62
N GLN A 50 -13.11 5.64 -2.85
CA GLN A 50 -11.70 5.43 -2.55
C GLN A 50 -11.15 4.20 -3.27
N ASP A 51 -9.86 4.25 -3.55
CA ASP A 51 -9.12 3.13 -4.11
C ASP A 51 -8.50 2.27 -3.01
N VAL A 52 -8.44 0.98 -3.29
CA VAL A 52 -7.69 -0.01 -2.52
C VAL A 52 -6.41 -0.33 -3.25
N ILE A 53 -5.30 -0.39 -2.52
CA ILE A 53 -4.03 -0.93 -2.99
C ILE A 53 -3.66 -2.16 -2.16
N LEU A 54 -3.31 -3.24 -2.86
CA LEU A 54 -2.61 -4.39 -2.26
C LEU A 54 -1.19 -4.44 -2.81
N SER A 55 -0.21 -4.62 -1.94
CA SER A 55 1.21 -4.79 -2.32
C SER A 55 1.71 -6.15 -1.83
N THR A 56 2.62 -6.76 -2.58
CA THR A 56 3.12 -8.11 -2.33
C THR A 56 4.60 -8.13 -1.99
N GLN A 57 5.06 -9.21 -1.35
CA GLN A 57 6.45 -9.36 -0.95
C GLN A 57 7.42 -9.40 -2.13
N LEU A 58 6.99 -9.92 -3.29
CA LEU A 58 7.82 -9.94 -4.51
C LEU A 58 7.71 -8.66 -5.35
N GLY A 59 7.15 -7.58 -4.78
CA GLY A 59 7.13 -6.27 -5.40
C GLY A 59 6.03 -6.05 -6.43
N LYS A 60 5.00 -6.91 -6.48
CA LYS A 60 3.79 -6.64 -7.24
C LYS A 60 2.83 -5.78 -6.44
N CYS A 61 1.92 -5.10 -7.14
CA CYS A 61 0.84 -4.36 -6.53
C CYS A 61 -0.38 -4.30 -7.46
N ILE A 62 -1.57 -4.15 -6.89
CA ILE A 62 -2.80 -3.89 -7.65
C ILE A 62 -3.56 -2.73 -7.00
N ARG A 63 -4.16 -1.88 -7.83
CA ARG A 63 -5.02 -0.78 -7.40
C ARG A 63 -6.39 -0.91 -8.04
N PHE A 64 -7.46 -0.87 -7.26
CA PHE A 64 -8.83 -0.90 -7.78
C PHE A 64 -9.78 -0.11 -6.87
N MET A 65 -10.85 0.43 -7.44
CA MET A 65 -11.87 1.15 -6.67
C MET A 65 -12.56 0.22 -5.67
N SER A 66 -12.75 0.67 -4.44
CA SER A 66 -13.44 -0.07 -3.39
C SER A 66 -14.89 -0.40 -3.77
N LYS A 67 -15.56 0.42 -4.59
CA LYS A 67 -16.90 0.16 -5.14
C LYS A 67 -16.97 -1.16 -5.95
N LYS A 68 -15.86 -1.66 -6.48
CA LYS A 68 -15.79 -2.97 -7.18
C LYS A 68 -15.86 -4.17 -6.23
N LEU A 69 -15.81 -3.93 -4.91
CA LEU A 69 -16.06 -4.95 -3.90
C LEU A 69 -17.54 -4.96 -3.57
N ARG A 70 -18.16 -6.14 -3.67
CA ARG A 70 -19.49 -6.35 -3.07
C ARG A 70 -19.40 -6.20 -1.55
N ILE A 71 -20.48 -5.70 -0.96
CA ILE A 71 -20.64 -5.66 0.49
C ILE A 71 -21.11 -7.04 0.92
N PHE A 72 -20.40 -7.64 1.87
CA PHE A 72 -20.79 -8.93 2.43
C PHE A 72 -21.67 -8.74 3.65
N LYS A 73 -22.77 -9.49 3.71
CA LYS A 73 -23.57 -9.65 4.93
C LYS A 73 -23.10 -10.88 5.70
N GLY A 74 -23.22 -10.85 7.02
CA GLY A 74 -22.89 -11.98 7.89
C GLY A 74 -21.40 -12.35 7.91
N ARG A 75 -21.06 -13.47 8.55
CA ARG A 75 -19.67 -13.79 8.98
C ARG A 75 -19.04 -14.98 8.24
N ALA A 76 -19.82 -15.69 7.43
CA ALA A 76 -19.44 -17.00 6.91
C ALA A 76 -18.48 -16.98 5.70
N SER A 77 -18.31 -15.84 5.03
CA SER A 77 -17.53 -15.79 3.80
C SER A 77 -16.06 -15.45 4.05
N LYS A 78 -15.19 -16.11 3.27
CA LYS A 78 -13.74 -15.93 3.22
C LYS A 78 -13.27 -14.74 2.36
N GLY A 79 -14.20 -13.94 1.83
CA GLY A 79 -13.90 -12.87 0.88
C GLY A 79 -13.79 -13.35 -0.57
N ILE A 80 -13.33 -12.46 -1.46
CA ILE A 80 -13.16 -12.67 -2.91
C ILE A 80 -11.70 -12.39 -3.31
N LYS A 81 -11.27 -12.83 -4.49
CA LYS A 81 -9.91 -12.55 -4.98
C LYS A 81 -9.70 -11.03 -5.14
N GLY A 82 -8.72 -10.49 -4.43
CA GLY A 82 -8.28 -9.09 -4.49
C GLY A 82 -7.08 -8.91 -5.43
N ILE A 83 -6.10 -9.81 -5.35
CA ILE A 83 -4.95 -9.90 -6.26
C ILE A 83 -4.69 -11.38 -6.58
N GLU A 84 -4.20 -11.66 -7.79
CA GLU A 84 -3.67 -12.97 -8.16
C GLU A 84 -2.17 -13.01 -7.85
N LEU A 85 -1.77 -13.96 -7.01
CA LEU A 85 -0.39 -14.16 -6.58
C LEU A 85 0.30 -15.20 -7.46
N THR A 86 1.59 -15.01 -7.70
CA THR A 86 2.47 -16.06 -8.23
C THR A 86 2.93 -16.98 -7.10
N SER A 87 3.49 -18.14 -7.46
CA SER A 87 4.06 -19.06 -6.47
C SER A 87 5.09 -18.34 -5.59
N GLY A 88 5.04 -18.59 -4.29
CA GLY A 88 5.92 -17.97 -3.30
C GLY A 88 5.68 -16.48 -3.04
N ASP A 89 4.69 -15.83 -3.66
CA ASP A 89 4.32 -14.45 -3.34
C ASP A 89 3.21 -14.39 -2.28
N LYS A 90 3.13 -13.28 -1.55
CA LYS A 90 2.10 -13.03 -0.56
C LYS A 90 1.81 -11.54 -0.40
N VAL A 91 0.58 -11.21 -0.05
CA VAL A 91 0.23 -9.82 0.26
C VAL A 91 0.86 -9.41 1.59
N ILE A 92 1.50 -8.25 1.61
CA ILE A 92 2.15 -7.68 2.79
C ILE A 92 1.52 -6.36 3.25
N SER A 93 0.70 -5.73 2.40
CA SER A 93 0.06 -4.45 2.74
C SER A 93 -1.30 -4.28 2.09
N LEU A 94 -2.20 -3.65 2.86
CA LEU A 94 -3.46 -3.08 2.43
C LEU A 94 -3.44 -1.57 2.69
N SER A 95 -3.67 -0.78 1.65
CA SER A 95 -3.78 0.68 1.74
C SER A 95 -5.05 1.19 1.08
N VAL A 96 -5.57 2.31 1.58
CA VAL A 96 -6.74 3.02 1.03
C VAL A 96 -6.31 4.42 0.64
N LEU A 97 -6.71 4.87 -0.55
CA LEU A 97 -6.38 6.16 -1.11
C LEU A 97 -7.64 6.87 -1.59
N ASN A 98 -7.66 8.21 -1.53
CA ASN A 98 -8.67 8.96 -2.27
C ASN A 98 -8.48 8.68 -3.77
N ALA A 99 -9.56 8.32 -4.45
CA ALA A 99 -9.51 8.17 -5.89
C ALA A 99 -9.20 9.54 -6.51
N VAL A 100 -8.40 9.53 -7.56
CA VAL A 100 -8.08 10.72 -8.32
C VAL A 100 -8.26 10.38 -9.78
N ASP A 101 -9.22 11.03 -10.42
CA ASP A 101 -9.55 10.82 -11.82
C ASP A 101 -8.59 11.62 -12.71
N ILE A 102 -7.34 11.17 -12.77
CA ILE A 102 -6.31 11.80 -13.58
C ILE A 102 -5.57 10.72 -14.35
N ASN A 103 -5.49 10.91 -15.67
CA ASN A 103 -4.72 10.03 -16.55
C ASN A 103 -3.23 10.05 -16.13
N PRO A 104 -2.63 8.88 -15.83
CA PRO A 104 -1.22 8.77 -15.44
C PRO A 104 -0.22 9.46 -16.39
N LYS A 105 -0.48 9.41 -17.71
CA LYS A 105 0.39 10.05 -18.71
C LYS A 105 0.33 11.57 -18.60
N ILE A 106 -0.87 12.11 -18.38
CA ILE A 106 -1.08 13.55 -18.20
C ILE A 106 -0.41 14.02 -16.90
N ALA A 107 -0.65 13.33 -15.78
CA ALA A 107 0.01 13.63 -14.51
C ALA A 107 1.54 13.61 -14.65
N LYS A 108 2.10 12.58 -15.27
CA LYS A 108 3.55 12.46 -15.49
C LYS A 108 4.11 13.60 -16.36
N LYS A 109 3.39 14.01 -17.41
CA LYS A 109 3.80 15.14 -18.28
C LYS A 109 3.79 16.46 -17.51
N LEU A 110 2.73 16.73 -16.74
CA LEU A 110 2.57 17.98 -15.98
C LEU A 110 3.55 18.08 -14.79
N LEU A 111 3.95 16.95 -14.22
CA LEU A 111 4.96 16.89 -13.15
C LEU A 111 6.39 17.04 -13.68
N LYS A 112 6.68 16.62 -14.92
CA LYS A 112 8.02 16.71 -15.53
C LYS A 112 8.28 18.01 -16.27
N ASN A 113 7.29 18.49 -17.01
CA ASN A 113 7.43 19.65 -17.88
C ASN A 113 6.66 20.82 -17.25
N GLY A 114 7.18 22.04 -17.38
CA GLY A 114 6.41 23.25 -17.08
C GLY A 114 5.11 23.23 -17.88
N ALA A 115 3.98 23.02 -17.22
CA ALA A 115 2.69 23.01 -17.86
C ALA A 115 2.29 24.42 -18.29
N ALA A 116 1.71 24.55 -19.50
CA ALA A 116 1.03 25.78 -19.92
C ALA A 116 -0.17 26.11 -19.02
N ASP A 117 -0.75 25.09 -18.37
CA ASP A 117 -1.86 25.21 -17.42
C ASP A 117 -1.35 25.10 -15.97
N LYS A 118 -1.09 26.26 -15.36
CA LYS A 118 -0.62 26.37 -13.96
C LYS A 118 -1.67 25.89 -12.95
N ALA A 119 -2.97 26.06 -13.22
CA ALA A 119 -4.04 25.70 -12.29
C ALA A 119 -4.11 24.16 -12.15
N LYS A 120 -4.13 23.45 -13.28
CA LYS A 120 -4.18 21.99 -13.29
C LYS A 120 -2.92 21.34 -12.73
N LYS A 121 -1.75 21.96 -12.94
CA LYS A 121 -0.51 21.53 -12.29
C LYS A 121 -0.60 21.67 -10.77
N SER A 122 -1.11 22.80 -10.28
CA SER A 122 -1.27 23.04 -8.84
C SER A 122 -2.22 22.04 -8.19
N GLU A 123 -3.33 21.70 -8.86
CA GLU A 123 -4.26 20.67 -8.41
C GLU A 123 -3.59 19.28 -8.30
N ILE A 124 -2.80 18.89 -9.31
CA ILE A 124 -2.06 17.62 -9.32
C ILE A 124 -1.02 17.56 -8.20
N ILE A 125 -0.31 18.65 -7.97
CA ILE A 125 0.67 18.74 -6.88
C ILE A 125 -0.03 18.65 -5.53
N ALA A 126 -1.15 19.37 -5.35
CA ALA A 126 -1.92 19.34 -4.11
C ALA A 126 -2.50 17.96 -3.79
N LYS A 127 -2.85 17.18 -4.84
CA LYS A 127 -3.36 15.80 -4.71
C LYS A 127 -2.27 14.74 -4.75
N GLN A 128 -1.01 15.13 -4.90
CA GLN A 128 0.09 14.19 -5.05
C GLN A 128 0.28 13.38 -3.78
N LYS A 129 0.43 12.08 -3.96
CA LYS A 129 0.86 11.13 -2.94
C LYS A 129 1.93 10.23 -3.51
N TYR A 130 2.73 9.65 -2.64
CA TYR A 130 3.71 8.65 -3.02
C TYR A 130 3.34 7.32 -2.41
N ILE A 131 3.56 6.24 -3.16
CA ILE A 131 3.66 4.90 -2.60
C ILE A 131 5.11 4.70 -2.24
N LEU A 132 5.39 4.60 -0.95
CA LEU A 132 6.68 4.18 -0.44
C LEU A 132 6.77 2.65 -0.54
N SER A 133 7.93 2.15 -0.94
CA SER A 133 8.27 0.73 -0.87
C SER A 133 9.66 0.59 -0.27
N ILE A 134 9.80 -0.27 0.74
CA ILE A 134 11.05 -0.58 1.44
C ILE A 134 11.24 -2.09 1.42
N THR A 135 12.44 -2.54 1.09
CA THR A 135 12.83 -3.96 1.03
C THR A 135 13.70 -4.34 2.22
N GLU A 136 13.77 -5.64 2.52
CA GLU A 136 14.43 -6.17 3.71
C GLU A 136 15.93 -5.79 3.80
N ASN A 137 16.62 -5.59 2.67
CA ASN A 137 18.04 -5.18 2.68
C ASN A 137 18.25 -3.64 2.72
N GLY A 138 17.24 -2.86 3.13
CA GLY A 138 17.38 -1.41 3.34
C GLY A 138 17.22 -0.56 2.07
N PHE A 139 16.83 -1.15 0.94
CA PHE A 139 16.55 -0.41 -0.29
C PHE A 139 15.11 0.07 -0.34
N GLY A 140 14.86 1.16 -1.04
CA GLY A 140 13.51 1.60 -1.30
C GLY A 140 13.42 2.84 -2.16
N LYS A 141 12.18 3.31 -2.34
CA LYS A 141 11.87 4.49 -3.14
C LYS A 141 10.45 4.96 -2.91
N ARG A 142 10.22 6.23 -3.22
CA ARG A 142 8.89 6.83 -3.40
C ARG A 142 8.52 6.75 -4.87
N THR A 143 7.32 6.28 -5.16
CA THR A 143 6.75 6.33 -6.51
C THR A 143 5.48 7.15 -6.49
N SER A 144 5.35 8.11 -7.39
CA SER A 144 4.11 8.88 -7.57
C SER A 144 2.89 7.95 -7.67
N PHE A 145 1.83 8.18 -6.90
CA PHE A 145 0.66 7.30 -6.92
C PHE A 145 -0.07 7.33 -8.27
N TYR A 146 0.10 8.41 -9.06
CA TYR A 146 -0.40 8.49 -10.45
C TYR A 146 0.17 7.40 -11.35
N GLU A 147 1.32 6.83 -11.01
CA GLU A 147 1.89 5.72 -11.75
C GLU A 147 1.14 4.39 -11.54
N TYR A 148 0.29 4.29 -10.54
CA TYR A 148 -0.47 3.10 -10.21
C TYR A 148 -1.86 3.22 -10.83
N ARG A 149 -2.02 2.68 -12.05
CA ARG A 149 -3.31 2.69 -12.76
C ARG A 149 -4.37 1.93 -11.96
N VAL A 150 -5.60 2.43 -11.98
CA VAL A 150 -6.77 1.72 -11.45
C VAL A 150 -7.15 0.61 -12.43
N THR A 151 -7.32 -0.62 -11.93
CA THR A 151 -7.72 -1.80 -12.71
C THR A 151 -8.98 -2.46 -12.12
N ASN A 152 -9.35 -3.62 -12.64
CA ASN A 152 -10.22 -4.55 -11.91
C ASN A 152 -9.43 -5.28 -10.81
N ARG A 153 -10.13 -5.77 -9.78
CA ARG A 153 -9.56 -6.65 -8.76
C ARG A 153 -9.25 -8.03 -9.33
N GLY A 154 -8.39 -8.78 -8.65
CA GLY A 154 -8.13 -10.20 -8.91
C GLY A 154 -7.19 -10.49 -10.08
N GLY A 155 -6.61 -9.46 -10.72
CA GLY A 155 -5.54 -9.63 -11.69
C GLY A 155 -4.16 -9.78 -11.01
N LYS A 156 -3.13 -10.06 -11.81
CA LYS A 156 -1.74 -10.25 -11.35
C LYS A 156 -1.04 -8.97 -10.85
N GLY A 157 -1.68 -7.81 -11.01
CA GLY A 157 -1.09 -6.52 -10.67
C GLY A 157 0.02 -6.07 -11.61
N ILE A 158 0.75 -5.05 -11.18
CA ILE A 158 1.91 -4.44 -11.85
C ILE A 158 3.11 -4.44 -10.92
N ILE A 159 4.31 -4.25 -11.46
CA ILE A 159 5.50 -4.01 -10.65
C ILE A 159 5.31 -2.70 -9.89
N GLY A 160 5.48 -2.75 -8.57
CA GLY A 160 5.59 -1.59 -7.68
C GLY A 160 7.04 -1.26 -7.35
N ILE A 161 7.90 -2.27 -7.20
CA ILE A 161 9.36 -2.19 -7.04
C ILE A 161 10.00 -3.47 -7.57
N VAL A 162 11.24 -3.40 -8.07
CA VAL A 162 12.01 -4.60 -8.45
C VAL A 162 12.67 -5.18 -7.20
N ALA A 163 12.11 -6.26 -6.66
CA ALA A 163 12.66 -7.03 -5.54
C ALA A 163 13.69 -8.06 -6.04
N SER A 164 14.91 -7.60 -6.32
CA SER A 164 16.03 -8.46 -6.73
C SER A 164 16.71 -9.13 -5.53
N SER A 165 17.67 -10.03 -5.77
CA SER A 165 18.55 -10.58 -4.72
C SER A 165 19.25 -9.50 -3.89
N ARG A 166 19.66 -8.40 -4.52
CA ARG A 166 20.27 -7.23 -3.84
C ARG A 166 19.29 -6.58 -2.87
N ASN A 167 18.03 -6.43 -3.28
CA ASN A 167 16.99 -5.77 -2.52
C ASN A 167 16.41 -6.64 -1.40
N GLY A 168 16.29 -7.94 -1.68
CA GLY A 168 15.43 -8.84 -0.93
C GLY A 168 13.94 -8.53 -1.13
N ASN A 169 13.09 -9.24 -0.38
CA ASN A 169 11.65 -9.07 -0.38
C ASN A 169 11.22 -7.68 0.11
N VAL A 170 10.04 -7.24 -0.33
CA VAL A 170 9.41 -6.01 0.18
C VAL A 170 8.97 -6.23 1.63
N ALA A 171 9.54 -5.45 2.54
CA ALA A 171 9.21 -5.44 3.96
C ALA A 171 7.99 -4.56 4.25
N SER A 172 7.86 -3.42 3.55
CA SER A 172 6.75 -2.50 3.77
C SER A 172 6.42 -1.69 2.52
N SER A 173 5.13 -1.42 2.32
CA SER A 173 4.66 -0.48 1.30
C SER A 173 3.36 0.19 1.69
N PHE A 174 3.34 1.51 1.70
CA PHE A 174 2.19 2.31 2.14
C PHE A 174 2.25 3.72 1.55
N PRO A 175 1.11 4.43 1.51
CA PRO A 175 1.07 5.79 1.00
C PRO A 175 1.67 6.78 2.00
N VAL A 176 2.40 7.75 1.46
CA VAL A 176 3.02 8.87 2.19
C VAL A 176 2.87 10.17 1.40
N ASN A 177 2.83 11.29 2.10
CA ASN A 177 2.99 12.64 1.57
C ASN A 177 4.45 13.08 1.69
N GLU A 178 4.81 14.19 1.03
CA GLU A 178 6.18 14.67 1.01
C GLU A 178 6.72 15.11 2.38
N GLY A 179 5.85 15.71 3.20
CA GLY A 179 6.19 16.17 4.55
C GLY A 179 6.11 15.12 5.64
N ASP A 180 5.71 13.89 5.31
CA ASP A 180 5.60 12.81 6.30
C ASP A 180 7.00 12.37 6.79
N GLU A 181 7.03 11.74 7.96
CA GLU A 181 8.17 10.97 8.45
C GLU A 181 7.80 9.50 8.62
N ILE A 182 8.81 8.64 8.58
CA ILE A 182 8.65 7.21 8.83
C ILE A 182 9.57 6.76 9.95
N ILE A 183 9.17 5.68 10.60
CA ILE A 183 10.03 4.87 11.47
C ILE A 183 10.11 3.48 10.88
N LEU A 184 11.31 2.92 10.81
CA LEU A 184 11.51 1.50 10.51
C LEU A 184 12.14 0.75 11.69
N SER A 185 11.92 -0.56 11.71
CA SER A 185 12.51 -1.49 12.66
C SER A 185 13.29 -2.58 11.93
N THR A 186 14.38 -3.05 12.56
CA THR A 186 15.17 -4.17 12.08
C THR A 186 15.02 -5.40 12.96
N ASP A 187 15.45 -6.55 12.44
CA ASP A 187 15.49 -7.82 13.17
C ASP A 187 16.58 -7.87 14.26
N LYS A 188 17.43 -6.84 14.35
CA LYS A 188 18.41 -6.63 15.43
C LYS A 188 17.97 -5.57 16.44
N GLY A 189 16.70 -5.15 16.40
CA GLY A 189 16.14 -4.20 17.36
C GLY A 189 16.55 -2.75 17.12
N LYS A 190 17.14 -2.41 15.97
CA LYS A 190 17.40 -1.01 15.62
C LYS A 190 16.13 -0.35 15.11
N VAL A 191 15.98 0.92 15.45
CA VAL A 191 14.90 1.78 14.98
C VAL A 191 15.50 3.01 14.32
N ILE A 192 15.01 3.36 13.12
CA ILE A 192 15.52 4.50 12.36
C ILE A 192 14.35 5.36 11.91
N ARG A 193 14.41 6.65 12.24
CA ARG A 193 13.49 7.68 11.75
C ARG A 193 14.08 8.35 10.51
N CYS A 194 13.25 8.62 9.50
CA CYS A 194 13.69 9.25 8.26
C CYS A 194 12.57 10.11 7.69
N ALA A 195 12.91 11.30 7.20
CA ALA A 195 11.97 12.15 6.51
C ALA A 195 11.68 11.60 5.11
N VAL A 196 10.40 11.49 4.76
CA VAL A 196 9.99 10.93 3.45
C VAL A 196 10.61 11.72 2.30
N LYS A 197 10.77 13.03 2.43
CA LYS A 197 11.42 13.91 1.44
C LYS A 197 12.86 13.50 1.06
N GLU A 198 13.58 12.81 1.94
CA GLU A 198 14.97 12.36 1.71
C GLU A 198 15.05 11.08 0.86
N ILE A 199 13.96 10.31 0.81
CA ILE A 199 13.90 9.06 0.07
C ILE A 199 13.76 9.36 -1.42
N ARG A 200 14.53 8.72 -2.30
CA ARG A 200 14.47 9.03 -3.74
C ARG A 200 13.09 8.79 -4.36
N ILE A 201 12.65 9.72 -5.21
CA ILE A 201 11.53 9.52 -6.12
C ILE A 201 12.03 8.77 -7.36
N ALA A 202 11.41 7.64 -7.67
CA ALA A 202 11.73 6.85 -8.86
C ALA A 202 10.48 6.13 -9.40
N GLY A 203 10.54 5.77 -10.69
CA GLY A 203 9.44 5.04 -11.33
C GLY A 203 9.26 3.64 -10.75
N ARG A 204 8.10 3.02 -11.03
CA ARG A 204 7.74 1.71 -10.48
C ARG A 204 8.75 0.60 -10.78
N ASN A 205 9.13 0.45 -12.05
CA ASN A 205 10.01 -0.62 -12.53
C ASN A 205 11.48 -0.28 -12.30
N THR A 206 11.84 -0.02 -11.05
CA THR A 206 13.21 0.26 -10.61
C THR A 206 13.46 -0.43 -9.26
N GLN A 207 14.73 -0.64 -8.93
CA GLN A 207 15.15 -1.25 -7.66
C GLN A 207 15.13 -0.27 -6.47
N GLY A 208 14.99 1.04 -6.73
CA GLY A 208 15.19 2.06 -5.69
C GLY A 208 16.67 2.27 -5.33
N VAL A 209 16.89 2.98 -4.23
CA VAL A 209 18.21 3.32 -3.68
C VAL A 209 18.37 2.74 -2.30
N ASN A 210 19.61 2.65 -1.82
CA ASN A 210 19.84 2.34 -0.43
C ASN A 210 19.33 3.51 0.43
N ILE A 211 18.35 3.25 1.31
CA ILE A 211 17.84 4.25 2.25
C ILE A 211 18.59 4.12 3.58
N PHE A 212 18.97 2.90 3.96
CA PHE A 212 19.59 2.60 5.25
C PHE A 212 20.74 1.61 5.10
N LYS A 213 21.93 2.00 5.56
CA LYS A 213 23.07 1.08 5.63
C LYS A 213 22.87 0.12 6.79
N LEU A 214 22.46 -1.11 6.49
CA LEU A 214 22.36 -2.21 7.44
C LEU A 214 23.74 -2.87 7.64
N SER A 215 23.97 -3.45 8.81
CA SER A 215 25.22 -4.13 9.14
C SER A 215 25.07 -5.65 9.01
N GLY A 216 25.98 -6.30 8.28
CA GLY A 216 25.99 -7.75 8.13
C GLY A 216 24.70 -8.29 7.51
N GLU A 217 24.06 -9.24 8.19
CA GLU A 217 22.80 -9.88 7.77
C GLU A 217 21.55 -9.23 8.36
N GLU A 218 21.67 -8.05 8.97
CA GLU A 218 20.53 -7.31 9.52
C GLU A 218 19.51 -6.97 8.42
N LYS A 219 18.22 -7.14 8.75
CA LYS A 219 17.11 -6.91 7.82
C LYS A 219 16.08 -5.95 8.38
N VAL A 220 15.50 -5.14 7.50
CA VAL A 220 14.28 -4.38 7.79
C VAL A 220 13.12 -5.34 7.97
N VAL A 221 12.44 -5.24 9.10
CA VAL A 221 11.24 -6.03 9.42
C VAL A 221 9.98 -5.28 9.00
N SER A 222 9.89 -4.00 9.34
CA SER A 222 8.73 -3.18 9.02
C SER A 222 9.07 -1.70 9.02
N ALA A 223 8.24 -0.91 8.34
CA ALA A 223 8.22 0.54 8.46
C ALA A 223 6.78 1.04 8.57
N ILE A 224 6.61 2.12 9.32
CA ILE A 224 5.34 2.80 9.51
C ILE A 224 5.50 4.29 9.27
N LYS A 225 4.43 4.94 8.82
CA LYS A 225 4.34 6.40 8.80
C LYS A 225 4.06 6.90 10.23
N ILE A 226 4.67 8.00 10.63
CA ILE A 226 4.31 8.72 11.85
C ILE A 226 3.06 9.55 11.55
N ASP A 227 1.94 9.26 12.24
CA ASP A 227 0.67 9.97 12.00
C ASP A 227 0.62 11.35 12.67
N ASP A 228 1.35 11.54 13.78
CA ASP A 228 1.46 12.81 14.51
C ASP A 228 2.94 13.15 14.74
N ASN A 229 3.41 14.27 14.18
CA ASN A 229 4.70 14.81 14.57
C ASN A 229 4.58 15.31 16.02
N PHE A 230 5.09 14.53 16.98
CA PHE A 230 5.32 15.00 18.34
C PHE A 230 6.41 16.07 18.32
N SER A 231 6.02 17.29 17.97
CA SER A 231 6.83 18.51 18.03
C SER A 231 5.95 19.67 18.42
#